data_AF-A0A4Z0BTI2-F1
#
_entry.id   AF-A0A4Z0BTI2-F1
#
_cell.length_a   1.000
_cell.length_b   1.000
_cell.length_c   1.000
_cell.angle_alpha   90.00
_cell.angle_beta   90.00
_cell.angle_gamma   90.00
#
_symmetry.space_group_name_H-M   'P 1'
#
loop_
_entity.id
_entity.type
_entity.pdbx_description
1 polymer ?
#
loop_
_entity_poly.entity_id
_entity_poly.type
_entity_poly.pdbx_seq_one_letter_code
_entity_poly.pdbx_strand_id
1 'polypeptide(L)'
;MVPSKHIHVFRTVCHEGTVTRAAEVLRRTQSSVSRSVREIEDGLGVPLFERHGRGMLLTEFGKLLLQRVERAFGELESARSGLLEKEPGRRLRHAGIFSLSVNEVRLDVLQAFAVRTRVNLVARQLGVSQPAVSLAIRDIEAAAGFQVFNRNVSGVGLTPGGETLLLHVKRALAELRVAQAEIAAMKGELRGDVTVGTLPFARPYMLPVAVARLLDEHPGLRVATVEGPFETLVSGLLAGDLDFVIGVLRPVELHPELVREELFVQDMAVFARAGHPLARRKSLALKDIAGEQWVLARRRTPTRNVISALFERQQLPHPNVVVESSDLTFIHGLLLQSDMLTATSTHLFHQQEENGSLVKLPVALPGTSRPVGILRRTREHSSPGANLLIQCVREVRWPDR
;
A
#
# COMPACT_ATOMS: atom_id res chain seq x y z
N MET A 1 -20.03 -0.36 6.19
CA MET A 1 -19.17 0.52 5.38
C MET A 1 -19.70 1.92 5.57
N VAL A 2 -18.83 2.90 5.81
CA VAL A 2 -19.25 4.31 5.97
C VAL A 2 -19.64 4.87 4.60
N PRO A 3 -20.91 5.27 4.36
CA PRO A 3 -21.30 5.77 3.05
C PRO A 3 -20.66 7.13 2.78
N SER A 4 -19.69 7.19 1.87
CA SER A 4 -18.92 8.41 1.55
C SER A 4 -19.83 9.60 1.19
N LYS A 5 -20.92 9.33 0.46
CA LYS A 5 -21.93 10.32 0.04
C LYS A 5 -22.61 11.09 1.18
N HIS A 6 -22.57 10.58 2.42
CA HIS A 6 -23.17 11.22 3.58
C HIS A 6 -22.15 11.93 4.47
N ILE A 7 -20.86 11.75 4.24
CA ILE A 7 -19.80 12.33 5.09
C ILE A 7 -19.86 13.85 5.12
N HIS A 8 -20.17 14.51 3.99
CA HIS A 8 -20.35 15.95 3.97
C HIS A 8 -21.49 16.40 4.90
N VAL A 9 -22.59 15.64 4.90
CA VAL A 9 -23.75 15.93 5.77
C VAL A 9 -23.37 15.81 7.24
N PHE A 10 -22.68 14.73 7.60
CA PHE A 10 -22.15 14.54 8.96
C PHE A 10 -21.25 15.71 9.37
N ARG A 11 -20.25 16.05 8.55
CA ARG A 11 -19.32 17.17 8.82
C ARG A 11 -20.06 18.49 9.02
N THR A 12 -21.05 18.81 8.18
CA THR A 12 -21.83 20.04 8.32
C THR A 12 -22.66 20.04 9.61
N VAL A 13 -23.27 18.92 10.00
CA VAL A 13 -23.97 18.84 11.30
C VAL A 13 -23.02 19.08 12.47
N CYS A 14 -21.79 18.56 12.41
CA CYS A 14 -20.76 18.81 13.43
C CYS A 14 -20.42 20.31 13.57
N HIS A 15 -20.24 21.02 12.45
CA HIS A 15 -19.89 22.44 12.48
C HIS A 15 -21.06 23.35 12.88
N GLU A 16 -22.27 23.05 12.39
CA GLU A 16 -23.45 23.88 12.64
C GLU A 16 -24.12 23.59 13.99
N GLY A 17 -23.77 22.47 14.63
CA GLY A 17 -24.27 22.02 15.94
C GLY A 17 -25.74 21.58 15.96
N THR A 18 -26.49 21.78 14.87
CA THR A 18 -27.90 21.40 14.75
C THR A 18 -28.23 20.87 13.36
N VAL A 19 -29.17 19.91 13.29
CA VAL A 19 -29.70 19.41 12.01
C VAL A 19 -30.41 20.50 11.22
N THR A 20 -31.10 21.42 11.91
CA THR A 20 -31.82 22.56 11.29
C THR A 20 -30.88 23.45 10.50
N ARG A 21 -29.83 23.99 11.14
CA ARG A 21 -28.87 24.86 10.46
C ARG A 21 -28.10 24.12 9.38
N ALA A 22 -27.70 22.86 9.63
CA ALA A 22 -27.05 22.05 8.61
C ALA A 22 -27.94 21.85 7.37
N ALA A 23 -29.24 21.64 7.56
CA ALA A 23 -30.20 21.52 6.45
C ALA A 23 -30.32 22.80 5.63
N GLU A 24 -30.33 23.98 6.29
CA GLU A 24 -30.31 25.29 5.64
C GLU A 24 -29.03 25.49 4.81
N VAL A 25 -27.87 25.24 5.42
CA VAL A 25 -26.56 25.37 4.75
C VAL A 25 -26.44 24.43 3.55
N LEU A 26 -26.87 23.18 3.70
CA LEU A 26 -26.84 22.17 2.64
C LEU A 26 -27.96 22.33 1.61
N ARG A 27 -28.92 23.23 1.84
CA ARG A 27 -30.15 23.39 1.06
C ARG A 27 -30.91 22.07 0.88
N ARG A 28 -31.06 21.33 1.98
CA ARG A 28 -31.78 20.05 2.06
C ARG A 28 -32.89 20.11 3.10
N THR A 29 -33.79 19.13 3.10
CA THR A 29 -34.77 18.99 4.19
C THR A 29 -34.11 18.43 5.45
N GLN A 30 -34.61 18.83 6.63
CA GLN A 30 -34.14 18.28 7.92
C GLN A 30 -34.26 16.76 8.00
N SER A 31 -35.32 16.19 7.41
CA SER A 31 -35.53 14.74 7.34
C SER A 31 -34.48 14.04 6.49
N SER A 32 -34.01 14.67 5.41
CA SER A 32 -32.93 14.15 4.56
C SER A 32 -31.57 14.18 5.28
N VAL A 33 -31.27 15.27 6.01
CA VAL A 33 -30.06 15.39 6.83
C VAL A 33 -30.06 14.34 7.95
N SER A 34 -31.18 14.23 8.68
CA SER A 34 -31.34 13.24 9.75
C SER A 34 -31.18 11.80 9.25
N ARG A 35 -31.74 11.50 8.07
CA ARG A 35 -31.57 10.18 7.44
C ARG A 35 -30.13 9.89 7.08
N SER A 36 -29.42 10.88 6.50
CA SER A 36 -28.01 10.72 6.13
C SER A 36 -27.12 10.42 7.35
N VAL A 37 -27.36 11.10 8.48
CA VAL A 37 -26.65 10.82 9.74
C VAL A 37 -26.97 9.41 10.22
N ARG A 38 -28.25 9.02 10.23
CA ARG A 38 -28.67 7.68 10.65
C ARG A 38 -28.06 6.58 9.79
N GLU A 39 -28.00 6.75 8.47
CA GLU A 39 -27.38 5.77 7.57
C GLU A 39 -25.87 5.58 7.88
N ILE A 40 -25.18 6.61 8.33
CA ILE A 40 -23.79 6.49 8.81
C ILE A 40 -23.74 5.74 10.15
N GLU A 41 -24.58 6.13 11.11
CA GLU A 41 -24.68 5.48 12.43
C GLU A 41 -25.00 3.99 12.31
N ASP A 42 -25.97 3.63 11.48
CA ASP A 42 -26.34 2.24 11.17
C ASP A 42 -25.17 1.50 10.51
N GLY A 43 -24.47 2.14 9.58
CA GLY A 43 -23.31 1.56 8.89
C GLY A 43 -22.08 1.33 9.78
N LEU A 44 -21.96 2.07 10.88
CA LEU A 44 -20.93 1.93 11.91
C LEU A 44 -21.40 1.11 13.13
N GLY A 45 -22.72 0.97 13.30
CA GLY A 45 -23.36 0.34 14.45
C GLY A 45 -23.09 1.07 15.78
N VAL A 46 -22.94 2.40 15.74
CA VAL A 46 -22.76 3.27 16.92
C VAL A 46 -23.44 4.63 16.73
N PRO A 47 -23.95 5.25 17.81
CA PRO A 47 -24.41 6.63 17.74
C PRO A 47 -23.22 7.57 17.62
N LEU A 48 -23.31 8.52 16.69
CA LEU A 48 -22.30 9.58 16.51
C LEU A 48 -22.69 10.84 17.26
N PHE A 49 -23.98 11.01 17.55
CA PHE A 49 -24.50 12.16 18.28
C PHE A 49 -25.41 11.77 19.44
N GLU A 50 -25.37 12.58 20.49
CA GLU A 50 -26.34 12.58 21.59
C GLU A 50 -27.32 13.73 21.41
N ARG A 51 -28.61 13.45 21.65
CA ARG A 51 -29.66 14.46 21.57
C ARG A 51 -29.69 15.28 22.86
N HIS A 52 -29.45 16.57 22.74
CA HIS A 52 -29.66 17.54 23.81
C HIS A 52 -30.70 18.59 23.40
N GLY A 53 -31.37 19.20 24.38
CA GLY A 53 -32.46 20.15 24.16
C GLY A 53 -32.11 21.40 23.33
N ARG A 54 -30.84 21.62 22.95
CA ARG A 54 -30.37 22.73 22.11
C ARG A 54 -29.55 22.30 20.89
N GLY A 55 -29.34 21.01 20.63
CA GLY A 55 -28.54 20.58 19.48
C GLY A 55 -28.04 19.13 19.54
N MET A 56 -27.04 18.86 18.70
CA MET A 56 -26.40 17.56 18.54
C MET A 56 -24.99 17.63 19.14
N LEU A 57 -24.73 16.90 20.22
CA LEU A 57 -23.37 16.78 20.78
C LEU A 57 -22.71 15.52 20.25
N LEU A 58 -21.41 15.58 19.95
CA LEU A 58 -20.68 14.41 19.47
C LEU A 58 -20.41 13.42 20.61
N THR A 59 -20.68 12.14 20.35
CA THR A 59 -20.14 11.04 21.16
C THR A 59 -18.62 10.93 20.95
N GLU A 60 -17.93 10.10 21.74
CA GLU A 60 -16.51 9.79 21.48
C GLU A 60 -16.29 9.19 20.07
N PHE A 61 -17.23 8.36 19.59
CA PHE A 61 -17.20 7.84 18.22
C PHE A 61 -17.38 8.96 17.19
N GLY A 62 -18.29 9.91 17.46
CA GLY A 62 -18.50 11.10 16.63
C GLY A 62 -17.25 11.97 16.54
N LYS A 63 -16.56 12.20 17.67
CA LYS A 63 -15.30 12.96 17.71
C LYS A 63 -14.20 12.29 16.91
N LEU A 64 -14.04 10.97 17.06
CA LEU A 64 -13.05 10.19 16.30
C LEU A 64 -13.34 10.25 14.79
N LEU A 65 -14.59 10.04 14.39
CA LEU A 65 -14.98 10.12 12.99
C LEU A 65 -14.72 11.52 12.43
N LEU A 66 -15.07 12.58 13.18
CA LEU A 66 -14.84 13.96 12.75
C LEU A 66 -13.35 14.23 12.49
N GLN A 67 -12.45 13.77 13.36
CA GLN A 67 -11.01 13.93 13.16
C GLN A 67 -10.54 13.34 11.82
N ARG A 68 -11.00 12.13 11.47
CA ARG A 68 -10.67 11.46 10.22
C ARG A 68 -11.33 12.12 9.01
N VAL A 69 -12.56 12.58 9.17
CA VAL A 69 -13.29 13.32 8.13
C VAL A 69 -12.61 14.65 7.81
N GLU A 70 -12.11 15.39 8.81
CA GLU A 70 -11.35 16.62 8.56
C GLU A 70 -10.07 16.36 7.76
N ARG A 71 -9.35 15.26 8.06
CA ARG A 71 -8.18 14.85 7.27
C ARG A 71 -8.55 14.49 5.84
N ALA A 72 -9.64 13.75 5.65
CA ALA A 72 -10.15 13.40 4.33
C ALA A 72 -10.50 14.66 3.51
N PHE A 73 -11.15 15.65 4.11
CA PHE A 73 -11.43 16.93 3.46
C PHE A 73 -10.17 17.75 3.21
N GLY A 74 -9.18 17.69 4.11
CA GLY A 74 -7.86 18.29 3.91
C GLY A 74 -7.16 17.76 2.66
N GLU A 75 -7.17 16.45 2.43
CA GLU A 75 -6.60 15.84 1.21
C GLU A 75 -7.29 16.37 -0.06
N LEU A 76 -8.62 16.47 -0.05
CA LEU A 76 -9.38 16.99 -1.19
C LEU A 76 -9.11 18.48 -1.42
N GLU A 77 -8.92 19.24 -0.35
CA GLU A 77 -8.55 20.65 -0.44
C GLU A 77 -7.11 20.84 -0.97
N SER A 78 -6.17 19.97 -0.59
CA SER A 78 -4.83 19.93 -1.18
C SER A 78 -4.90 19.62 -2.67
N ALA A 79 -5.76 18.68 -3.09
CA ALA A 79 -5.99 18.40 -4.50
C ALA A 79 -6.51 19.64 -5.25
N ARG A 80 -7.51 20.31 -4.67
CA ARG A 80 -8.09 21.54 -5.23
C ARG A 80 -7.04 22.62 -5.40
N SER A 81 -6.23 22.85 -4.36
CA SER A 81 -5.17 23.87 -4.35
C SER A 81 -4.09 23.57 -5.39
N GLY A 82 -3.56 22.35 -5.41
CA GLY A 82 -2.52 21.96 -6.38
C GLY A 82 -3.01 21.98 -7.83
N LEU A 83 -4.31 21.77 -8.08
CA LEU A 83 -4.91 21.94 -9.41
C LEU A 83 -5.04 23.41 -9.83
N LEU A 84 -5.33 24.32 -8.89
CA LEU A 84 -5.43 25.75 -9.15
C LEU A 84 -4.07 26.41 -9.38
N GLU A 85 -3.03 25.97 -8.66
CA GLU A 85 -1.66 26.45 -8.84
C GLU A 85 -1.10 26.13 -10.24
N LYS A 86 -1.41 24.94 -10.77
CA LYS A 86 -0.94 24.50 -12.09
C LYS A 86 -1.65 25.20 -13.26
N GLU A 87 -2.84 25.77 -13.03
CA GLU A 87 -3.62 26.51 -14.04
C GLU A 87 -4.23 27.80 -13.45
N PRO A 88 -3.43 28.88 -13.30
CA PRO A 88 -3.89 30.15 -12.72
C PRO A 88 -5.03 30.75 -13.56
N GLY A 89 -6.22 30.89 -12.96
CA GLY A 89 -7.42 31.41 -13.63
C GLY A 89 -8.56 30.39 -13.78
N ARG A 90 -8.28 29.10 -13.55
CA ARG A 90 -9.30 28.05 -13.49
C ARG A 90 -10.26 28.27 -12.32
N ARG A 91 -11.57 28.21 -12.55
CA ARG A 91 -12.60 28.32 -11.50
C ARG A 91 -13.22 26.96 -11.23
N LEU A 92 -12.81 26.30 -10.16
CA LEU A 92 -13.44 25.07 -9.65
C LEU A 92 -14.69 25.46 -8.84
N ARG A 93 -15.84 25.67 -9.49
CA ARG A 93 -17.09 26.03 -8.79
C ARG A 93 -17.82 24.78 -8.28
N HIS A 94 -18.15 24.75 -6.98
CA HIS A 94 -19.00 23.76 -6.31
C HIS A 94 -18.87 22.32 -6.82
N ALA A 95 -17.64 21.83 -6.74
CA ALA A 95 -17.25 20.55 -7.28
C ALA A 95 -17.50 19.44 -6.24
N GLY A 96 -18.63 18.72 -6.37
CA GLY A 96 -19.11 17.75 -5.38
C GLY A 96 -18.16 16.58 -5.09
N ILE A 97 -17.16 16.35 -5.95
CA ILE A 97 -16.09 15.38 -5.72
C ILE A 97 -15.16 15.77 -4.57
N PHE A 98 -14.91 17.07 -4.36
CA PHE A 98 -14.09 17.56 -3.26
C PHE A 98 -14.83 17.60 -1.92
N SER A 99 -16.14 17.32 -1.92
CA SER A 99 -16.93 17.16 -0.70
C SER A 99 -17.32 15.70 -0.44
N LEU A 100 -16.75 14.72 -1.16
CA LEU A 100 -17.15 13.30 -1.12
C LEU A 100 -18.65 13.09 -1.32
N SER A 101 -19.36 14.07 -1.90
CA SER A 101 -20.81 14.02 -2.13
C SER A 101 -21.14 13.26 -3.42
N VAL A 102 -20.34 12.23 -3.71
CA VAL A 102 -20.35 11.47 -4.95
C VAL A 102 -20.62 10.01 -4.60
N ASN A 103 -21.48 9.37 -5.38
CA ASN A 103 -21.79 7.94 -5.20
C ASN A 103 -20.58 7.04 -5.49
N GLU A 104 -20.54 5.86 -4.86
CA GLU A 104 -19.49 4.85 -4.96
C GLU A 104 -19.15 4.50 -6.42
N VAL A 105 -20.16 4.26 -7.27
CA VAL A 105 -19.96 3.94 -8.70
C VAL A 105 -19.06 4.95 -9.42
N ARG A 106 -19.13 6.26 -9.09
CA ARG A 106 -18.29 7.26 -9.76
C ARG A 106 -16.86 7.25 -9.20
N LEU A 107 -16.69 6.98 -7.90
CA LEU A 107 -15.38 6.77 -7.30
C LEU A 107 -14.72 5.51 -7.91
N ASP A 108 -15.50 4.45 -8.12
CA ASP A 108 -15.03 3.21 -8.75
C ASP A 108 -14.66 3.44 -10.21
N VAL A 109 -15.45 4.23 -10.96
CA VAL A 109 -15.12 4.62 -12.33
C VAL A 109 -13.83 5.44 -12.39
N LEU A 110 -13.64 6.41 -11.48
CA LEU A 110 -12.40 7.19 -11.40
C LEU A 110 -11.19 6.28 -11.15
N GLN A 111 -11.31 5.35 -10.18
CA GLN A 111 -10.27 4.40 -9.85
C GLN A 111 -9.99 3.40 -10.98
N ALA A 112 -11.02 2.91 -11.67
CA ALA A 112 -10.89 1.93 -12.73
C ALA A 112 -10.09 2.45 -13.94
N PHE A 113 -10.10 3.76 -14.18
CA PHE A 113 -9.32 4.41 -15.24
C PHE A 113 -7.94 4.91 -14.77
N ALA A 114 -7.51 4.60 -13.54
CA ALA A 114 -6.14 4.83 -13.08
C ALA A 114 -5.11 4.17 -14.02
N VAL A 115 -5.47 2.99 -14.56
CA VAL A 115 -4.77 2.36 -15.67
C VAL A 115 -5.63 2.54 -16.91
N ARG A 116 -5.02 3.00 -18.01
CA ARG A 116 -5.75 3.20 -19.27
C ARG A 116 -6.45 1.90 -19.69
N THR A 117 -7.76 1.98 -19.88
CA THR A 117 -8.58 0.82 -20.22
C THR A 117 -9.79 1.23 -21.06
N ARG A 118 -10.53 0.25 -21.56
CA ARG A 118 -11.72 0.48 -22.40
C ARG A 118 -12.98 0.54 -21.54
N VAL A 119 -13.91 1.43 -21.92
CA VAL A 119 -15.19 1.64 -21.20
C VAL A 119 -15.99 0.35 -21.04
N ASN A 120 -15.98 -0.53 -22.05
CA ASN A 120 -16.68 -1.81 -21.98
C ASN A 120 -16.09 -2.80 -20.97
N LEU A 121 -14.77 -2.75 -20.72
CA LEU A 121 -14.13 -3.58 -19.71
C LEU A 121 -14.47 -3.09 -18.31
N VAL A 122 -14.45 -1.77 -18.09
CA VAL A 122 -14.86 -1.16 -16.81
C VAL A 122 -16.33 -1.43 -16.52
N ALA A 123 -17.20 -1.30 -17.52
CA ALA A 123 -18.63 -1.59 -17.36
C ALA A 123 -18.87 -3.05 -16.91
N ARG A 124 -18.17 -4.01 -17.55
CA ARG A 124 -18.22 -5.43 -17.16
C ARG A 124 -17.67 -5.66 -15.75
N GLN A 125 -16.52 -5.07 -15.42
CA GLN A 125 -15.88 -5.21 -14.11
C GLN A 125 -16.79 -4.68 -12.99
N LEU A 126 -17.45 -3.55 -13.20
CA LEU A 126 -18.32 -2.91 -12.21
C LEU A 126 -19.76 -3.44 -12.23
N GLY A 127 -20.11 -4.35 -13.15
CA GLY A 127 -21.48 -4.88 -13.26
C GLY A 127 -22.52 -3.85 -13.70
N VAL A 128 -22.12 -2.82 -14.43
CA VAL A 128 -23.00 -1.73 -14.90
C VAL A 128 -23.02 -1.63 -16.42
N SER A 129 -23.95 -0.85 -16.97
CA SER A 129 -24.01 -0.62 -18.41
C SER A 129 -22.91 0.34 -18.89
N GLN A 130 -22.46 0.21 -20.15
CA GLN A 130 -21.49 1.15 -20.72
C GLN A 130 -21.99 2.61 -20.75
N PRO A 131 -23.30 2.88 -21.02
CA PRO A 131 -23.86 4.21 -20.84
C PRO A 131 -23.73 4.73 -19.40
N ALA A 132 -23.86 3.87 -18.37
CA ALA A 132 -23.67 4.27 -16.98
C ALA A 132 -22.23 4.70 -16.68
N VAL A 133 -21.23 3.98 -17.20
CA VAL A 133 -19.81 4.40 -17.09
C VAL A 133 -19.57 5.71 -17.82
N SER A 134 -20.13 5.88 -19.02
CA SER A 134 -19.97 7.11 -19.80
C SER A 134 -20.64 8.32 -19.12
N LEU A 135 -21.78 8.10 -18.46
CA LEU A 135 -22.44 9.11 -17.64
C LEU A 135 -21.61 9.45 -16.40
N ALA A 136 -21.08 8.44 -15.70
CA ALA A 136 -20.20 8.65 -14.54
C ALA A 136 -18.96 9.48 -14.90
N ILE A 137 -18.32 9.24 -16.04
CA ILE A 137 -17.21 10.06 -16.54
C ILE A 137 -17.64 11.53 -16.67
N ARG A 138 -18.76 11.80 -17.37
CA ARG A 138 -19.26 13.17 -17.55
C ARG A 138 -19.61 13.84 -16.23
N ASP A 139 -20.26 13.11 -15.33
CA ASP A 139 -20.62 13.60 -14.00
C ASP A 139 -19.39 13.95 -13.18
N ILE A 140 -18.34 13.13 -13.22
CA ILE A 140 -17.07 13.40 -12.54
C ILE A 140 -16.41 14.66 -13.09
N GLU A 141 -16.36 14.83 -14.42
CA GLU A 141 -15.76 16.02 -15.03
C GLU A 141 -16.57 17.29 -14.73
N ALA A 142 -17.90 17.20 -14.79
CA ALA A 142 -18.79 18.29 -14.41
C ALA A 142 -18.65 18.64 -12.92
N ALA A 143 -18.61 17.62 -12.06
CA ALA A 143 -18.43 17.77 -10.62
C ALA A 143 -16.99 18.09 -10.23
N ALA A 144 -15.99 17.96 -11.11
CA ALA A 144 -14.62 18.40 -10.86
C ALA A 144 -14.39 19.81 -11.41
N GLY A 145 -15.16 20.21 -12.44
CA GLY A 145 -15.01 21.48 -13.14
C GLY A 145 -13.90 21.49 -14.18
N PHE A 146 -13.40 20.31 -14.58
CA PHE A 146 -12.32 20.15 -15.55
C PHE A 146 -12.28 18.78 -16.20
N GLN A 147 -11.48 18.65 -17.25
CA GLN A 147 -11.27 17.37 -17.94
C GLN A 147 -10.37 16.44 -17.10
N VAL A 148 -11.00 15.49 -16.42
CA VAL A 148 -10.35 14.47 -15.59
C VAL A 148 -9.82 13.33 -16.46
N PHE A 149 -10.46 13.04 -17.59
CA PHE A 149 -10.14 11.90 -18.45
C PHE A 149 -9.64 12.33 -19.83
N ASN A 150 -8.69 11.59 -20.38
CA ASN A 150 -8.31 11.68 -21.79
C ASN A 150 -8.76 10.42 -22.54
N ARG A 151 -9.39 10.62 -23.70
CA ARG A 151 -9.85 9.53 -24.56
C ARG A 151 -8.96 9.45 -25.79
N ASN A 152 -8.50 8.25 -26.11
CA ASN A 152 -7.76 7.98 -27.33
C ASN A 152 -8.14 6.59 -27.89
N VAL A 153 -7.47 6.19 -28.97
CA VAL A 153 -7.73 4.91 -29.65
C VAL A 153 -7.47 3.70 -28.74
N SER A 154 -6.53 3.80 -27.79
CA SER A 154 -6.22 2.71 -26.84
C SER A 154 -7.15 2.65 -25.64
N GLY A 155 -7.97 3.68 -25.40
CA GLY A 155 -9.00 3.69 -24.38
C GLY A 155 -9.10 5.03 -23.64
N VAL A 156 -9.63 4.97 -22.44
CA VAL A 156 -9.77 6.12 -21.53
C VAL A 156 -8.73 5.99 -20.42
N GLY A 157 -8.04 7.08 -20.11
CA GLY A 157 -7.13 7.21 -18.98
C GLY A 157 -7.29 8.57 -18.31
N LEU A 158 -6.51 8.83 -17.28
CA LEU A 158 -6.54 10.12 -16.59
C LEU A 158 -5.68 11.17 -17.30
N THR A 159 -6.07 12.43 -17.16
CA THR A 159 -5.18 13.58 -17.41
C THR A 159 -4.23 13.75 -16.21
N PRO A 160 -3.13 14.52 -16.31
CA PRO A 160 -2.28 14.81 -15.14
C PRO A 160 -3.06 15.43 -13.96
N GLY A 161 -4.07 16.25 -14.25
CA GLY A 161 -4.99 16.77 -13.25
C GLY A 161 -5.90 15.68 -12.66
N GLY A 162 -6.36 14.75 -13.48
CA GLY A 162 -7.12 13.57 -13.04
C GLY A 162 -6.30 12.63 -12.15
N GLU A 163 -5.00 12.45 -12.43
CA GLU A 163 -4.08 11.67 -11.60
C GLU A 163 -3.89 12.32 -10.21
N THR A 164 -3.72 13.65 -10.19
CA THR A 164 -3.64 14.43 -8.94
C THR A 164 -4.94 14.30 -8.14
N LEU A 165 -6.10 14.42 -8.79
CA LEU A 165 -7.41 14.26 -8.15
C LEU A 165 -7.57 12.83 -7.59
N LEU A 166 -7.26 11.80 -8.38
CA LEU A 166 -7.39 10.41 -7.94
C LEU A 166 -6.51 10.12 -6.72
N LEU A 167 -5.27 10.61 -6.70
CA LEU A 167 -4.35 10.44 -5.57
C LEU A 167 -5.01 10.88 -4.26
N HIS A 168 -5.52 12.10 -4.22
CA HIS A 168 -6.13 12.65 -3.00
C HIS A 168 -7.50 12.05 -2.70
N VAL A 169 -8.30 11.67 -3.70
CA VAL A 169 -9.54 10.92 -3.48
C VAL A 169 -9.25 9.58 -2.80
N LYS A 170 -8.22 8.85 -3.24
CA LYS A 170 -7.81 7.60 -2.58
C LYS A 170 -7.37 7.83 -1.14
N ARG A 171 -6.57 8.87 -0.88
CA ARG A 171 -6.16 9.23 0.48
C ARG A 171 -7.35 9.60 1.38
N ALA A 172 -8.32 10.36 0.87
CA ALA A 172 -9.53 10.71 1.60
C ALA A 172 -10.37 9.47 1.95
N LEU A 173 -10.50 8.51 1.02
CA LEU A 173 -11.17 7.24 1.28
C LEU A 173 -10.38 6.36 2.27
N ALA A 174 -9.05 6.40 2.24
CA ALA A 174 -8.22 5.70 3.21
C ALA A 174 -8.46 6.22 4.64
N GLU A 175 -8.61 7.55 4.84
CA GLU A 175 -8.96 8.10 6.17
C GLU A 175 -10.31 7.58 6.68
N LEU A 176 -11.32 7.45 5.81
CA LEU A 176 -12.61 6.88 6.20
C LEU A 176 -12.52 5.39 6.54
N ARG A 177 -11.70 4.62 5.81
CA ARG A 177 -11.40 3.22 6.12
C ARG A 177 -10.72 3.09 7.49
N VAL A 178 -9.76 3.96 7.78
CA VAL A 178 -9.08 3.99 9.09
C VAL A 178 -10.06 4.35 10.20
N ALA A 179 -10.92 5.35 10.00
CA ALA A 179 -11.97 5.71 10.97
C ALA A 179 -12.87 4.52 11.33
N GLN A 180 -13.28 3.75 10.32
CA GLN A 180 -14.11 2.56 10.54
C GLN A 180 -13.38 1.51 11.38
N ALA A 181 -12.08 1.29 11.12
CA ALA A 181 -11.26 0.35 11.89
C ALA A 181 -11.02 0.82 13.34
N GLU A 182 -10.83 2.13 13.55
CA GLU A 182 -10.66 2.71 14.89
C GLU A 182 -11.95 2.64 15.71
N ILE A 183 -13.11 2.94 15.11
CA ILE A 183 -14.42 2.81 15.77
C ILE A 183 -14.68 1.35 16.13
N ALA A 184 -14.37 0.40 15.24
CA ALA A 184 -14.50 -1.02 15.55
C ALA A 184 -13.61 -1.42 16.73
N ALA A 185 -12.34 -0.98 16.75
CA ALA A 185 -11.42 -1.25 17.84
C ALA A 185 -11.91 -0.66 19.18
N MET A 186 -12.49 0.55 19.19
CA MET A 186 -13.10 1.14 20.40
C MET A 186 -14.26 0.31 20.95
N LYS A 187 -14.97 -0.44 20.10
CA LYS A 187 -16.03 -1.37 20.53
C LYS A 187 -15.48 -2.72 21.03
N GLY A 188 -14.15 -2.89 21.09
CA GLY A 188 -13.50 -4.16 21.39
C GLY A 188 -13.46 -5.13 20.21
N GLU A 189 -13.79 -4.68 18.99
CA GLU A 189 -13.79 -5.51 17.79
C GLU A 189 -12.62 -5.12 16.87
N LEU A 190 -11.53 -5.88 16.89
CA LEU A 190 -10.46 -5.71 15.90
C LEU A 190 -10.85 -6.36 14.56
N ARG A 191 -11.46 -5.55 13.70
CA ARG A 191 -11.94 -5.94 12.37
C ARG A 191 -11.50 -4.94 11.31
N GLY A 192 -11.27 -5.43 10.09
CA GLY A 192 -10.91 -4.60 8.94
C GLY A 192 -9.85 -5.24 8.06
N ASP A 193 -9.38 -4.45 7.10
CA ASP A 193 -8.40 -4.86 6.11
C ASP A 193 -7.04 -4.20 6.35
N VAL A 194 -5.98 -5.01 6.29
CA VAL A 194 -4.59 -4.57 6.30
C VAL A 194 -3.96 -4.96 4.97
N THR A 195 -3.50 -3.98 4.20
CA THR A 195 -2.84 -4.20 2.92
C THR A 195 -1.35 -3.90 3.05
N VAL A 196 -0.51 -4.94 2.90
CA VAL A 196 0.95 -4.84 3.03
C VAL A 196 1.64 -5.02 1.69
N GLY A 197 2.47 -4.06 1.32
CA GLY A 197 3.40 -4.22 0.20
C GLY A 197 4.62 -5.05 0.63
N THR A 198 5.00 -6.06 -0.14
CA THR A 198 6.08 -6.96 0.27
C THR A 198 7.18 -7.05 -0.79
N LEU A 199 8.39 -6.66 -0.40
CA LEU A 199 9.60 -6.86 -1.20
C LEU A 199 10.15 -8.28 -0.98
N PRO A 200 10.94 -8.82 -1.92
CA PRO A 200 11.30 -10.24 -1.95
C PRO A 200 11.82 -10.83 -0.63
N PHE A 201 12.60 -10.08 0.15
CA PHE A 201 13.16 -10.54 1.42
C PHE A 201 12.11 -10.97 2.45
N ALA A 202 10.99 -10.25 2.56
CA ALA A 202 10.03 -10.47 3.63
C ALA A 202 9.08 -11.66 3.37
N ARG A 203 8.96 -12.11 2.12
CA ARG A 203 7.91 -13.03 1.65
C ARG A 203 8.05 -14.46 2.18
N PRO A 204 9.23 -15.10 2.19
CA PRO A 204 9.28 -16.54 2.47
C PRO A 204 9.10 -16.91 3.94
N TYR A 205 9.31 -15.97 4.86
CA TYR A 205 9.34 -16.26 6.29
C TYR A 205 8.72 -15.15 7.14
N MET A 206 9.30 -13.95 7.09
CA MET A 206 8.96 -12.86 8.03
C MET A 206 7.48 -12.49 8.01
N LEU A 207 6.94 -12.20 6.83
CA LEU A 207 5.55 -11.79 6.70
C LEU A 207 4.58 -12.94 6.98
N PRO A 208 4.75 -14.17 6.44
CA PRO A 208 3.90 -15.30 6.79
C PRO A 208 3.80 -15.58 8.29
N VAL A 209 4.93 -15.57 9.02
CA VAL A 209 4.94 -15.79 10.48
C VAL A 209 4.17 -14.68 11.20
N ALA A 210 4.40 -13.42 10.84
CA ALA A 210 3.70 -12.29 11.45
C ALA A 210 2.18 -12.33 11.17
N VAL A 211 1.78 -12.67 9.94
CA VAL A 211 0.37 -12.77 9.55
C VAL A 211 -0.32 -13.93 10.26
N ALA A 212 0.34 -15.09 10.35
CA ALA A 212 -0.22 -16.26 11.05
C ALA A 212 -0.49 -15.93 12.54
N ARG A 213 0.47 -15.31 13.23
CA ARG A 213 0.29 -14.87 14.63
C ARG A 213 -0.84 -13.86 14.77
N LEU A 214 -0.86 -12.85 13.90
CA LEU A 214 -1.91 -11.82 13.93
C LEU A 214 -3.32 -12.41 13.77
N LEU A 215 -3.50 -13.32 12.83
CA LEU A 215 -4.82 -13.88 12.53
C LEU A 215 -5.27 -14.92 13.57
N ASP A 216 -4.33 -15.55 14.28
CA ASP A 216 -4.62 -16.41 15.43
C ASP A 216 -5.19 -15.57 16.60
N GLU A 217 -4.55 -14.44 16.91
CA GLU A 217 -4.98 -13.53 17.98
C GLU A 217 -6.21 -12.68 17.59
N HIS A 218 -6.34 -12.33 16.30
CA HIS A 218 -7.35 -11.39 15.79
C HIS A 218 -8.02 -11.91 14.50
N PRO A 219 -8.88 -12.94 14.58
CA PRO A 219 -9.53 -13.58 13.42
C PRO A 219 -10.51 -12.67 12.67
N GLY A 220 -10.85 -11.50 13.23
CA GLY A 220 -11.69 -10.48 12.58
C GLY A 220 -10.94 -9.63 11.54
N LEU A 221 -9.61 -9.73 11.49
CA LEU A 221 -8.78 -9.02 10.52
C LEU A 221 -8.64 -9.82 9.22
N ARG A 222 -8.47 -9.10 8.12
CA ARG A 222 -8.08 -9.66 6.82
C ARG A 222 -6.79 -9.00 6.38
N VAL A 223 -5.85 -9.81 5.90
CA VAL A 223 -4.57 -9.32 5.40
C VAL A 223 -4.48 -9.57 3.90
N ALA A 224 -4.18 -8.52 3.14
CA ALA A 224 -3.87 -8.61 1.72
C ALA A 224 -2.40 -8.27 1.49
N THR A 225 -1.73 -9.03 0.63
CA THR A 225 -0.33 -8.78 0.25
C THR A 225 -0.26 -8.26 -1.18
N VAL A 226 0.52 -7.21 -1.40
CA VAL A 226 0.78 -6.65 -2.73
C VAL A 226 2.25 -6.78 -3.06
N GLU A 227 2.53 -7.36 -4.22
CA GLU A 227 3.87 -7.54 -4.75
C GLU A 227 4.08 -6.66 -5.98
N GLY A 228 5.29 -6.14 -6.14
CA GLY A 228 5.63 -5.38 -7.34
C GLY A 228 6.98 -4.69 -7.27
N PRO A 229 7.30 -3.90 -8.30
CA PRO A 229 8.43 -2.99 -8.27
C PRO A 229 8.34 -2.02 -7.08
N PHE A 230 9.49 -1.62 -6.53
CA PHE A 230 9.57 -0.71 -5.39
C PHE A 230 8.78 0.58 -5.63
N GLU A 231 8.94 1.21 -6.80
CA GLU A 231 8.24 2.45 -7.13
C GLU A 231 6.71 2.28 -7.11
N THR A 232 6.20 1.15 -7.61
CA THR A 232 4.76 0.85 -7.59
C THR A 232 4.24 0.72 -6.15
N LEU A 233 4.99 0.05 -5.28
CA LEU A 233 4.64 -0.06 -3.86
C LEU A 233 4.70 1.30 -3.15
N VAL A 234 5.70 2.13 -3.46
CA VAL A 234 5.80 3.49 -2.92
C VAL A 234 4.63 4.36 -3.38
N SER A 235 4.24 4.31 -4.66
CA SER A 235 3.05 5.00 -5.17
C SER A 235 1.78 4.51 -4.47
N GLY A 236 1.64 3.20 -4.23
CA GLY A 236 0.51 2.63 -3.50
C GLY A 236 0.46 3.09 -2.04
N LEU A 237 1.62 3.20 -1.36
CA LEU A 237 1.70 3.78 -0.02
C LEU A 237 1.26 5.24 -0.02
N LEU A 238 1.81 6.04 -0.94
CA LEU A 238 1.46 7.45 -1.05
C LEU A 238 -0.02 7.65 -1.33
N ALA A 239 -0.65 6.78 -2.13
CA ALA A 239 -2.09 6.85 -2.41
C ALA A 239 -2.98 6.36 -1.26
N GLY A 240 -2.42 5.69 -0.24
CA GLY A 240 -3.19 5.04 0.83
C GLY A 240 -3.80 3.70 0.42
N ASP A 241 -3.38 3.13 -0.72
CA ASP A 241 -3.75 1.78 -1.17
C ASP A 241 -3.06 0.70 -0.33
N LEU A 242 -1.87 1.02 0.21
CA LEU A 242 -1.09 0.17 1.10
C LEU A 242 -0.95 0.84 2.46
N ASP A 243 -1.00 0.05 3.54
CA ASP A 243 -0.79 0.56 4.90
C ASP A 243 0.71 0.68 5.24
N PHE A 244 1.52 -0.29 4.81
CA PHE A 244 2.98 -0.25 4.89
C PHE A 244 3.64 -1.19 3.86
N VAL A 245 4.93 -0.99 3.63
CA VAL A 245 5.80 -1.85 2.81
C VAL A 245 6.90 -2.43 3.69
N ILE A 246 7.25 -3.69 3.47
CA ILE A 246 8.30 -4.38 4.23
C ILE A 246 9.35 -5.02 3.30
N GLY A 247 10.62 -4.89 3.71
CA GLY A 247 11.75 -5.63 3.14
C GLY A 247 13.05 -4.84 3.15
N VAL A 248 13.95 -5.14 2.21
CA VAL A 248 15.27 -4.48 2.13
C VAL A 248 15.08 -2.98 1.83
N LEU A 249 15.53 -2.14 2.74
CA LEU A 249 15.45 -0.69 2.63
C LEU A 249 16.46 -0.22 1.59
N ARG A 250 16.00 0.65 0.69
CA ARG A 250 16.83 1.22 -0.37
C ARG A 250 17.44 2.55 0.10
N PRO A 251 18.70 2.85 -0.26
CA PRO A 251 19.33 4.14 0.05
C PRO A 251 18.89 5.19 -0.98
N VAL A 252 17.58 5.44 -1.05
CA VAL A 252 16.99 6.46 -1.93
C VAL A 252 16.35 7.53 -1.09
N GLU A 253 16.37 8.76 -1.58
CA GLU A 253 15.59 9.84 -0.99
C GLU A 253 14.11 9.51 -1.14
N LEU A 254 13.39 9.55 -0.03
CA LEU A 254 11.97 9.22 0.01
C LEU A 254 11.14 10.51 -0.01
N HIS A 255 9.90 10.38 -0.47
CA HIS A 255 8.93 11.46 -0.33
C HIS A 255 8.80 11.87 1.16
N PRO A 256 8.68 13.17 1.49
CA PRO A 256 8.67 13.66 2.88
C PRO A 256 7.58 13.05 3.78
N GLU A 257 6.46 12.61 3.20
CA GLU A 257 5.37 11.93 3.92
C GLU A 257 5.69 10.48 4.32
N LEU A 258 6.81 9.92 3.84
CA LEU A 258 7.16 8.53 4.09
C LEU A 258 8.20 8.43 5.22
N VAL A 259 7.89 7.57 6.18
CA VAL A 259 8.75 7.26 7.32
C VAL A 259 9.34 5.88 7.11
N ARG A 260 10.68 5.82 7.22
CA ARG A 260 11.46 4.59 7.26
C ARG A 260 11.69 4.17 8.71
N GLU A 261 11.45 2.90 8.99
CA GLU A 261 11.82 2.26 10.25
C GLU A 261 12.76 1.09 9.95
N GLU A 262 13.97 1.12 10.50
CA GLU A 262 14.91 0.02 10.40
C GLU A 262 14.65 -1.01 11.50
N LEU A 263 14.53 -2.28 11.12
CA LEU A 263 14.29 -3.38 12.05
C LEU A 263 15.60 -4.09 12.40
N PHE A 264 16.39 -4.44 11.38
CA PHE A 264 17.69 -5.09 11.54
C PHE A 264 18.51 -4.99 10.25
N VAL A 265 19.77 -5.39 10.32
CA VAL A 265 20.66 -5.51 9.17
C VAL A 265 20.83 -7.00 8.84
N GLN A 266 20.81 -7.34 7.55
CA GLN A 266 21.02 -8.70 7.06
C GLN A 266 22.17 -8.75 6.04
N ASP A 267 22.89 -9.86 6.03
CA ASP A 267 24.01 -10.12 5.12
C ASP A 267 23.59 -10.99 3.94
N MET A 268 24.34 -10.87 2.83
CA MET A 268 24.21 -11.80 1.71
C MET A 268 25.12 -13.01 1.88
N ALA A 269 24.70 -14.13 1.29
CA ALA A 269 25.47 -15.35 1.20
C ALA A 269 25.36 -15.97 -0.19
N VAL A 270 26.28 -16.88 -0.50
CA VAL A 270 26.28 -17.67 -1.74
C VAL A 270 25.68 -19.04 -1.44
N PHE A 271 24.75 -19.48 -2.30
CA PHE A 271 24.06 -20.74 -2.18
C PHE A 271 24.27 -21.61 -3.40
N ALA A 272 24.32 -22.92 -3.16
CA ALA A 272 24.35 -23.97 -4.16
C ALA A 272 23.52 -25.17 -3.69
N ARG A 273 23.27 -26.15 -4.57
CA ARG A 273 22.74 -27.45 -4.13
C ARG A 273 23.70 -28.13 -3.15
N ALA A 274 23.17 -28.94 -2.23
CA ALA A 274 23.98 -29.63 -1.22
C ALA A 274 25.11 -30.49 -1.80
N GLY A 275 24.92 -31.09 -2.98
CA GLY A 275 25.93 -31.92 -3.64
C GLY A 275 26.97 -31.16 -4.48
N HIS A 276 27.01 -29.83 -4.42
CA HIS A 276 27.95 -29.01 -5.21
C HIS A 276 29.41 -29.28 -4.81
N PRO A 277 30.38 -29.38 -5.75
CA PRO A 277 31.79 -29.64 -5.43
C PRO A 277 32.39 -28.67 -4.40
N LEU A 278 32.09 -27.38 -4.53
CA LEU A 278 32.54 -26.33 -3.59
C LEU A 278 31.97 -26.46 -2.17
N ALA A 279 30.84 -27.16 -1.98
CA ALA A 279 30.25 -27.35 -0.65
C ALA A 279 31.12 -28.24 0.26
N ARG A 280 32.03 -29.04 -0.32
CA ARG A 280 32.96 -29.90 0.42
C ARG A 280 34.17 -29.15 1.01
N ARG A 281 34.39 -27.90 0.59
CA ARG A 281 35.53 -27.10 1.05
C ARG A 281 35.19 -26.40 2.36
N LYS A 282 36.13 -26.37 3.31
CA LYS A 282 35.95 -25.71 4.62
C LYS A 282 36.01 -24.18 4.55
N SER A 283 36.67 -23.63 3.54
CA SER A 283 36.79 -22.20 3.30
C SER A 283 36.95 -21.91 1.81
N LEU A 284 36.35 -20.81 1.38
CA LEU A 284 36.38 -20.31 0.00
C LEU A 284 36.73 -18.83 -0.01
N ALA A 285 37.60 -18.44 -0.94
CA ALA A 285 37.78 -17.05 -1.30
C ALA A 285 36.83 -16.67 -2.45
N LEU A 286 36.52 -15.38 -2.61
CA LEU A 286 35.64 -14.90 -3.68
C LEU A 286 36.16 -15.28 -5.09
N LYS A 287 37.49 -15.34 -5.26
CA LYS A 287 38.14 -15.79 -6.51
C LYS A 287 37.86 -17.26 -6.85
N ASP A 288 37.61 -18.10 -5.83
CA ASP A 288 37.39 -19.54 -6.01
C ASP A 288 36.02 -19.82 -6.65
N ILE A 289 35.10 -18.85 -6.62
CA ILE A 289 33.73 -18.97 -7.14
C ILE A 289 33.46 -18.05 -8.33
N ALA A 290 34.45 -17.22 -8.72
CA ALA A 290 34.28 -16.22 -9.76
C ALA A 290 34.07 -16.84 -11.16
N GLY A 291 34.71 -17.99 -11.41
CA GLY A 291 34.62 -18.73 -12.67
C GLY A 291 33.38 -19.62 -12.80
N GLU A 292 32.60 -19.79 -11.74
CA GLU A 292 31.40 -20.63 -11.75
C GLU A 292 30.29 -20.01 -12.59
N GLN A 293 29.30 -20.82 -12.96
CA GLN A 293 28.07 -20.33 -13.59
C GLN A 293 27.11 -19.79 -12.55
N TRP A 294 26.50 -18.65 -12.82
CA TRP A 294 25.63 -17.96 -11.87
C TRP A 294 24.21 -17.80 -12.38
N VAL A 295 23.25 -17.98 -11.46
CA VAL A 295 21.89 -17.43 -11.56
C VAL A 295 21.74 -16.26 -10.60
N LEU A 296 21.54 -15.06 -11.14
CA LEU A 296 21.41 -13.83 -10.35
C LEU A 296 20.23 -12.98 -10.82
N ALA A 297 19.80 -12.05 -9.97
CA ALA A 297 18.82 -11.03 -10.34
C ALA A 297 19.29 -10.23 -11.57
N ARG A 298 18.30 -9.71 -12.32
CA ARG A 298 18.52 -8.85 -13.48
C ARG A 298 19.45 -7.67 -13.14
N ARG A 299 20.18 -7.19 -14.14
CA ARG A 299 21.02 -5.99 -14.03
C ARG A 299 20.21 -4.80 -13.48
N ARG A 300 20.87 -3.92 -12.72
CA ARG A 300 20.29 -2.72 -12.08
C ARG A 300 19.31 -2.98 -10.92
N THR A 301 19.14 -4.23 -10.48
CA THR A 301 18.47 -4.51 -9.21
C THR A 301 19.42 -4.23 -8.04
N PRO A 302 18.91 -3.84 -6.85
CA PRO A 302 19.76 -3.58 -5.69
C PRO A 302 20.67 -4.78 -5.33
N THR A 303 20.11 -5.99 -5.36
CA THR A 303 20.85 -7.23 -5.11
C THR A 303 22.00 -7.41 -6.10
N ARG A 304 21.72 -7.24 -7.40
CA ARG A 304 22.74 -7.42 -8.43
C ARG A 304 23.84 -6.36 -8.34
N ASN A 305 23.49 -5.09 -8.07
CA ASN A 305 24.46 -4.01 -7.96
C ASN A 305 25.44 -4.24 -6.80
N VAL A 306 24.95 -4.72 -5.65
CA VAL A 306 25.79 -5.03 -4.48
C VAL A 306 26.79 -6.15 -4.79
N ILE A 307 26.36 -7.20 -5.50
CA ILE A 307 27.25 -8.29 -5.90
C ILE A 307 28.26 -7.84 -6.95
N SER A 308 27.83 -7.11 -7.99
CA SER A 308 28.76 -6.58 -9.00
C SER A 308 29.82 -5.68 -8.37
N ALA A 309 29.40 -4.74 -7.50
CA ALA A 309 30.32 -3.83 -6.81
C ALA A 309 31.30 -4.56 -5.89
N LEU A 310 30.90 -5.69 -5.27
CA LEU A 310 31.80 -6.52 -4.49
C LEU A 310 32.91 -7.12 -5.37
N PHE A 311 32.57 -7.71 -6.52
CA PHE A 311 33.56 -8.28 -7.44
C PHE A 311 34.49 -7.21 -8.01
N GLU A 312 33.95 -6.05 -8.39
CA GLU A 312 34.73 -4.89 -8.86
C GLU A 312 35.73 -4.41 -7.79
N ARG A 313 35.26 -4.22 -6.54
CA ARG A 313 36.12 -3.80 -5.42
C ARG A 313 37.24 -4.78 -5.11
N GLN A 314 37.02 -6.08 -5.38
CA GLN A 314 38.01 -7.14 -5.20
C GLN A 314 38.86 -7.36 -6.45
N GLN A 315 38.71 -6.52 -7.49
CA GLN A 315 39.44 -6.62 -8.76
C GLN A 315 39.29 -7.99 -9.44
N LEU A 316 38.12 -8.62 -9.29
CA LEU A 316 37.78 -9.89 -9.90
C LEU A 316 36.93 -9.68 -11.16
N PRO A 317 36.99 -10.61 -12.14
CA PRO A 317 36.05 -10.59 -13.26
C PRO A 317 34.61 -10.69 -12.73
N HIS A 318 33.67 -10.03 -13.41
CA HIS A 318 32.27 -10.14 -13.05
C HIS A 318 31.79 -11.61 -13.08
N PRO A 319 30.83 -11.98 -12.21
CA PRO A 319 30.26 -13.33 -12.22
C PRO A 319 29.73 -13.71 -13.61
N ASN A 320 30.02 -14.93 -14.07
CA ASN A 320 29.49 -15.47 -15.31
C ASN A 320 27.99 -15.80 -15.15
N VAL A 321 27.15 -14.79 -15.28
CA VAL A 321 25.70 -14.94 -15.14
C VAL A 321 25.10 -15.46 -16.43
N VAL A 322 24.80 -16.75 -16.41
CA VAL A 322 24.19 -17.49 -17.53
C VAL A 322 22.67 -17.49 -17.46
N VAL A 323 22.09 -17.21 -16.29
CA VAL A 323 20.64 -17.10 -16.10
C VAL A 323 20.30 -15.87 -15.26
N GLU A 324 19.32 -15.07 -15.71
CA GLU A 324 18.83 -13.91 -14.96
C GLU A 324 17.41 -14.14 -14.42
N SER A 325 17.27 -14.25 -13.10
CA SER A 325 15.97 -14.37 -12.42
C SER A 325 16.01 -13.81 -11.00
N SER A 326 14.88 -13.29 -10.54
CA SER A 326 14.64 -12.89 -9.14
C SER A 326 13.56 -13.73 -8.47
N ASP A 327 13.02 -14.72 -9.17
CA ASP A 327 12.02 -15.65 -8.65
C ASP A 327 12.73 -16.75 -7.85
N LEU A 328 12.53 -16.75 -6.53
CA LEU A 328 13.17 -17.71 -5.63
C LEU A 328 12.76 -19.16 -5.91
N THR A 329 11.53 -19.39 -6.39
CA THR A 329 11.05 -20.75 -6.74
C THR A 329 11.80 -21.27 -7.96
N PHE A 330 11.92 -20.43 -8.99
CA PHE A 330 12.69 -20.77 -10.18
C PHE A 330 14.17 -20.96 -9.86
N ILE A 331 14.78 -20.05 -9.08
CA ILE A 331 16.19 -20.16 -8.67
C ILE A 331 16.40 -21.46 -7.90
N HIS A 332 15.56 -21.77 -6.89
CA HIS A 332 15.66 -23.01 -6.13
C HIS A 332 15.60 -24.24 -7.05
N GLY A 333 14.60 -24.32 -7.93
CA GLY A 333 14.48 -25.44 -8.87
C GLY A 333 15.70 -25.58 -9.78
N LEU A 334 16.24 -24.46 -10.29
CA LEU A 334 17.43 -24.46 -11.13
C LEU A 334 18.69 -24.92 -10.38
N LEU A 335 18.89 -24.47 -9.13
CA LEU A 335 20.02 -24.89 -8.31
C LEU A 335 19.97 -26.40 -8.05
N LEU A 336 18.80 -26.98 -7.79
CA LEU A 336 18.68 -28.42 -7.58
C LEU A 336 19.05 -29.26 -8.82
N GLN A 337 19.01 -28.67 -10.02
CA GLN A 337 19.26 -29.33 -11.30
C GLN A 337 20.61 -28.95 -11.92
N SER A 338 21.45 -28.17 -11.24
CA SER A 338 22.71 -27.68 -11.81
C SER A 338 23.79 -27.41 -10.77
N ASP A 339 25.01 -27.14 -11.25
CA ASP A 339 26.10 -26.61 -10.43
C ASP A 339 26.18 -25.08 -10.50
N MET A 340 25.06 -24.40 -10.77
CA MET A 340 25.03 -22.95 -10.71
C MET A 340 25.08 -22.46 -9.26
N LEU A 341 25.63 -21.25 -9.08
CA LEU A 341 25.61 -20.51 -7.84
C LEU A 341 24.58 -19.39 -7.88
N THR A 342 24.05 -19.02 -6.71
CA THR A 342 23.31 -17.77 -6.53
C THR A 342 23.84 -16.99 -5.33
N ALA A 343 23.68 -15.67 -5.34
CA ALA A 343 23.97 -14.83 -4.18
C ALA A 343 22.72 -14.04 -3.78
N THR A 344 22.28 -14.24 -2.54
CA THR A 344 21.06 -13.62 -2.04
C THR A 344 21.15 -13.36 -0.53
N SER A 345 20.13 -12.75 0.05
CA SER A 345 20.01 -12.56 1.49
C SER A 345 20.05 -13.90 2.22
N THR A 346 20.86 -14.00 3.29
CA THR A 346 21.19 -15.26 3.98
C THR A 346 19.96 -16.10 4.32
N HIS A 347 18.86 -15.45 4.64
CA HIS A 347 17.71 -16.16 5.19
C HIS A 347 16.63 -16.51 4.17
N LEU A 348 16.83 -16.18 2.89
CA LEU A 348 15.83 -16.46 1.86
C LEU A 348 15.73 -17.96 1.53
N PHE A 349 16.77 -18.73 1.82
CA PHE A 349 16.81 -20.18 1.64
C PHE A 349 16.82 -20.96 2.95
N HIS A 350 16.43 -20.34 4.07
CA HIS A 350 16.48 -20.97 5.39
C HIS A 350 15.82 -22.36 5.41
N GLN A 351 14.61 -22.49 4.86
CA GLN A 351 13.91 -23.78 4.79
C GLN A 351 14.65 -24.82 3.93
N GLN A 352 15.30 -24.37 2.85
CA GLN A 352 16.09 -25.24 1.96
C GLN A 352 17.43 -25.65 2.58
N GLU A 353 17.98 -24.82 3.47
CA GLU A 353 19.14 -25.18 4.29
C GLU A 353 18.75 -26.19 5.37
N GLU A 354 17.65 -25.95 6.09
CA GLU A 354 17.13 -26.86 7.13
C GLU A 354 16.81 -28.25 6.59
N ASN A 355 16.22 -28.34 5.40
CA ASN A 355 15.92 -29.62 4.77
C ASN A 355 17.11 -30.22 3.99
N GLY A 356 18.25 -29.53 3.94
CA GLY A 356 19.47 -29.99 3.30
C GLY A 356 19.42 -30.03 1.76
N SER A 357 18.48 -29.36 1.10
CA SER A 357 18.42 -29.30 -0.37
C SER A 357 19.42 -28.28 -0.95
N LEU A 358 19.59 -27.16 -0.26
CA LEU A 358 20.59 -26.13 -0.55
C LEU A 358 21.56 -25.96 0.61
N VAL A 359 22.74 -25.43 0.30
CA VAL A 359 23.78 -25.14 1.29
C VAL A 359 24.36 -23.76 1.06
N LYS A 360 24.58 -23.04 2.16
CA LYS A 360 25.40 -21.83 2.19
C LYS A 360 26.88 -22.20 2.02
N LEU A 361 27.52 -21.67 0.99
CA LEU A 361 28.95 -21.86 0.77
C LEU A 361 29.76 -21.02 1.77
N PRO A 362 30.90 -21.54 2.29
CA PRO A 362 31.73 -20.84 3.27
C PRO A 362 32.62 -19.76 2.62
N VAL A 363 31.98 -18.78 1.99
CA VAL A 363 32.58 -17.61 1.34
C VAL A 363 32.03 -16.33 1.97
N ALA A 364 32.92 -15.42 2.34
CA ALA A 364 32.54 -14.13 2.88
C ALA A 364 32.19 -13.14 1.77
N LEU A 365 31.09 -12.39 1.94
CA LEU A 365 30.66 -11.32 1.04
C LEU A 365 30.71 -9.95 1.77
N PRO A 366 31.91 -9.39 2.04
CA PRO A 366 32.06 -8.17 2.83
C PRO A 366 31.38 -6.96 2.17
N GLY A 367 30.73 -6.12 2.97
CA GLY A 367 30.05 -4.91 2.47
C GLY A 367 28.75 -5.18 1.71
N THR A 368 28.16 -6.38 1.89
CA THR A 368 26.85 -6.73 1.33
C THR A 368 25.70 -6.67 2.34
N SER A 369 26.00 -6.21 3.56
CA SER A 369 25.03 -5.96 4.63
C SER A 369 24.04 -4.89 4.22
N ARG A 370 22.74 -5.14 4.43
CA ARG A 370 21.67 -4.19 4.09
C ARG A 370 20.63 -4.10 5.19
N PRO A 371 20.13 -2.89 5.48
CA PRO A 371 19.05 -2.72 6.43
C PRO A 371 17.74 -3.29 5.84
N VAL A 372 17.00 -4.00 6.67
CA VAL A 372 15.64 -4.47 6.44
C VAL A 372 14.73 -3.65 7.35
N GLY A 373 13.57 -3.30 6.83
CA GLY A 373 12.56 -2.70 7.68
C GLY A 373 11.29 -2.32 6.96
N ILE A 374 10.64 -1.31 7.51
CA ILE A 374 9.30 -0.90 7.16
C ILE A 374 9.34 0.50 6.56
N LEU A 375 8.56 0.69 5.51
CA LEU A 375 8.24 1.99 4.92
C LEU A 375 6.74 2.21 5.05
N ARG A 376 6.32 3.36 5.55
CA ARG A 376 4.89 3.72 5.65
C ARG A 376 4.70 5.21 5.51
N ARG A 377 3.46 5.65 5.28
CA ARG A 377 3.10 7.06 5.56
C ARG A 377 3.25 7.33 7.07
N THR A 378 3.24 8.59 7.48
CA THR A 378 3.36 8.98 8.90
C THR A 378 2.46 8.14 9.81
N ARG A 379 2.86 7.97 11.08
CA ARG A 379 2.24 7.00 12.00
C ARG A 379 0.74 7.16 12.16
N GLU A 380 0.25 8.38 11.99
CA GLU A 380 -1.15 8.74 12.16
C GLU A 380 -2.09 8.20 11.07
N HIS A 381 -1.56 7.72 9.93
CA HIS A 381 -2.35 7.11 8.85
C HIS A 381 -2.50 5.59 9.01
N SER A 382 -1.82 4.98 9.98
CA SER A 382 -1.88 3.53 10.19
C SER A 382 -3.16 3.15 10.95
N SER A 383 -3.91 2.17 10.42
CA SER A 383 -5.06 1.58 11.13
C SER A 383 -4.61 0.76 12.34
N PRO A 384 -5.51 0.46 13.30
CA PRO A 384 -5.19 -0.44 14.42
C PRO A 384 -4.64 -1.80 13.95
N GLY A 385 -5.26 -2.42 12.94
CA GLY A 385 -4.80 -3.69 12.37
C GLY A 385 -3.41 -3.58 11.73
N ALA A 386 -3.12 -2.48 11.03
CA ALA A 386 -1.80 -2.26 10.44
C ALA A 386 -0.71 -2.11 11.53
N ASN A 387 -1.01 -1.39 12.61
CA ASN A 387 -0.08 -1.25 13.74
C ASN A 387 0.19 -2.59 14.43
N LEU A 388 -0.84 -3.44 14.59
CA LEU A 388 -0.69 -4.78 15.13
C LEU A 388 0.16 -5.67 14.22
N LEU A 389 -0.07 -5.67 12.91
CA LEU A 389 0.77 -6.45 11.99
C LEU A 389 2.23 -5.97 12.01
N ILE A 390 2.46 -4.66 12.06
CA ILE A 390 3.80 -4.08 12.24
C ILE A 390 4.44 -4.58 13.54
N GLN A 391 3.66 -4.68 14.62
CA GLN A 391 4.15 -5.21 15.89
C GLN A 391 4.49 -6.70 15.80
N CYS A 392 3.62 -7.53 15.22
CA CYS A 392 3.90 -8.95 14.98
C CYS A 392 5.18 -9.13 14.15
N VAL A 393 5.40 -8.28 13.14
CA VAL A 393 6.64 -8.26 12.33
C VAL A 393 7.88 -8.01 13.19
N ARG A 394 7.84 -7.04 14.13
CA ARG A 394 8.96 -6.74 15.03
C ARG A 394 9.30 -7.91 15.94
N GLU A 395 8.30 -8.71 16.29
CA GLU A 395 8.42 -9.86 17.19
C GLU A 395 8.76 -11.17 16.47
N VAL A 396 8.85 -11.16 15.13
CA VAL A 396 9.34 -12.32 14.39
C VAL A 396 10.81 -12.53 14.75
N ARG A 397 11.06 -13.60 15.51
CA ARG A 397 12.41 -14.07 15.77
C ARG A 397 12.97 -14.71 14.52
N TRP A 398 14.21 -14.35 14.23
CA TRP A 398 14.93 -14.91 13.11
C TRP A 398 15.65 -16.17 13.56
N PRO A 399 15.52 -17.30 12.85
CA PRO A 399 16.36 -18.45 13.13
C PRO A 399 17.83 -18.03 12.90
N ASP A 400 18.67 -18.16 13.92
CA ASP A 400 20.02 -17.59 14.11
C ASP A 400 20.12 -16.31 14.98
N ARG A 401 19.05 -15.87 15.66
CA ARG A 401 19.09 -14.88 16.76
C ARG A 401 18.41 -15.33 18.04
#